data_AF-A0A5Y3LTQ6-F1
#
_entry.id   AF-A0A5Y3LTQ6-F1
#
_cell.length_a   1.000
_cell.length_b   1.000
_cell.length_c   1.000
_cell.angle_alpha   90.00
_cell.angle_beta   90.00
_cell.angle_gamma   90.00
#
_symmetry.space_group_name_H-M   'P 1'
#
loop_
_entity.id
_entity.type
_entity.pdbx_description
1 polymer ?
#
loop_
_entity_poly.entity_id
_entity_poly.type
_entity_poly.pdbx_seq_one_letter_code
_entity_poly.pdbx_strand_id
1 'polypeptide(L)'
;MKKTDTLPATLSALIQEYSIAEGIQMAEQQVRENPAKALCRHSLFQLLCVAGDWSRALHQLQLCARMEANYTQEARLYRELVRCEMFRHTVFQGEQRPGFLLPQPVWVESLLAALACHDDTGEVDKHRNTALEAITD
;
A
#
# COMPACT_ATOMS: atom_id res chain seq x y z
N MET A 1 -26.25 15.32 -15.97
CA MET A 1 -26.62 15.25 -14.54
C MET A 1 -25.32 15.37 -13.75
N LYS A 2 -25.08 16.49 -13.05
CA LYS A 2 -23.81 16.70 -12.34
C LYS A 2 -23.78 15.69 -11.18
N LYS A 3 -22.93 14.66 -11.25
CA LYS A 3 -22.59 13.83 -10.09
C LYS A 3 -22.11 14.82 -9.02
N THR A 4 -22.77 14.81 -7.87
CA THR A 4 -22.40 15.66 -6.73
C THR A 4 -20.95 15.37 -6.35
N ASP A 5 -20.08 16.39 -6.36
CA ASP A 5 -18.64 16.30 -6.03
C ASP A 5 -18.35 15.96 -4.55
N THR A 6 -19.37 15.50 -3.82
CA THR A 6 -19.29 15.03 -2.44
C THR A 6 -18.86 13.56 -2.41
N LEU A 7 -17.79 13.28 -1.68
CA LEU A 7 -17.40 11.92 -1.34
C LEU A 7 -18.57 11.16 -0.68
N PRO A 8 -18.85 9.91 -1.10
CA PRO A 8 -19.79 9.04 -0.42
C PRO A 8 -19.42 8.85 1.05
N ALA A 9 -20.42 8.59 1.90
CA ALA A 9 -20.26 8.47 3.35
C ALA A 9 -19.34 7.32 3.79
N THR A 10 -19.14 6.32 2.92
CA THR A 10 -18.26 5.18 3.19
C THR A 10 -17.37 4.88 1.98
N LEU A 11 -16.19 4.32 2.26
CA LEU A 11 -15.29 3.84 1.21
C LEU A 11 -15.94 2.77 0.33
N SER A 12 -16.76 1.89 0.92
CA SER A 12 -17.49 0.84 0.18
C SER A 12 -18.46 1.41 -0.85
N ALA A 13 -19.17 2.48 -0.53
CA ALA A 13 -20.07 3.13 -1.49
C ALA A 13 -19.28 3.81 -2.62
N LEU A 14 -18.14 4.42 -2.29
CA LEU A 14 -17.26 5.05 -3.27
C LEU A 14 -16.73 4.04 -4.30
N ILE A 15 -16.22 2.89 -3.86
CA ILE A 15 -15.63 1.90 -4.78
C ILE A 15 -16.66 1.15 -5.65
N GLN A 16 -17.95 1.18 -5.26
CA GLN A 16 -19.02 0.58 -6.06
C GLN A 16 -19.45 1.47 -7.23
N GLU A 17 -19.38 2.79 -7.06
CA GLU A 17 -19.94 3.76 -8.01
C GLU A 17 -18.88 4.54 -8.81
N TYR A 18 -17.63 4.50 -8.35
CA TYR A 18 -16.52 5.27 -8.88
C TYR A 18 -15.24 4.44 -8.92
N SER A 19 -14.39 4.73 -9.88
CA SER A 19 -13.00 4.27 -9.86
C SER A 19 -12.23 4.93 -8.71
N ILE A 20 -11.15 4.29 -8.27
CA ILE A 20 -10.25 4.87 -7.25
C ILE A 20 -9.69 6.22 -7.71
N ALA A 21 -9.38 6.37 -8.99
CA ALA A 21 -8.89 7.63 -9.57
C ALA A 21 -9.92 8.77 -9.43
N GLU A 22 -11.18 8.51 -9.76
CA GLU A 22 -12.28 9.47 -9.56
C GLU A 22 -12.46 9.80 -8.08
N GLY A 23 -12.41 8.78 -7.20
CA GLY A 23 -12.49 8.97 -5.76
C GLY A 23 -11.39 9.87 -5.21
N ILE A 24 -10.15 9.72 -5.68
CA ILE A 24 -9.03 10.60 -5.32
C ILE A 24 -9.30 12.03 -5.76
N GLN A 25 -9.77 12.25 -6.99
CA GLN A 25 -10.09 13.60 -7.49
C GLN A 25 -11.19 14.27 -6.65
N MET A 26 -12.24 13.52 -6.28
CA MET A 26 -13.29 14.00 -5.39
C MET A 26 -12.73 14.35 -4.00
N ALA A 27 -11.85 13.52 -3.45
CA ALA A 27 -11.22 13.79 -2.15
C ALA A 27 -10.28 15.00 -2.17
N GLU A 28 -9.52 15.18 -3.25
CA GLU A 28 -8.70 16.38 -3.46
C GLU A 28 -9.56 17.64 -3.54
N GLN A 29 -10.71 17.57 -4.22
CA GLN A 29 -11.67 18.67 -4.27
C GLN A 29 -12.19 19.00 -2.86
N GLN A 30 -12.56 17.99 -2.07
CA GLN A 30 -13.02 18.19 -0.69
C GLN A 30 -11.96 18.84 0.20
N VAL A 31 -10.68 18.48 0.04
CA VAL A 31 -9.56 19.14 0.74
C VAL A 31 -9.39 20.59 0.30
N ARG A 32 -9.56 20.90 -1.00
CA ARG A 32 -9.50 22.29 -1.51
C ARG A 32 -10.63 23.16 -0.97
N GLU A 33 -11.83 22.60 -0.87
CA GLU A 33 -13.01 23.29 -0.34
C GLU A 33 -12.95 23.46 1.19
N ASN A 34 -12.33 22.51 1.91
CA ASN A 34 -12.30 22.46 3.36
C ASN A 34 -10.87 22.26 3.92
N PRO A 35 -9.90 23.14 3.63
CA PRO A 35 -8.49 22.91 3.95
C PRO A 35 -8.18 22.82 5.45
N ALA A 36 -9.07 23.37 6.29
CA ALA A 36 -8.98 23.36 7.75
C ALA A 36 -9.64 22.12 8.41
N LYS A 37 -10.31 21.24 7.66
CA LYS A 37 -10.90 20.00 8.19
C LYS A 37 -9.91 18.84 8.01
N ALA A 38 -9.34 18.32 9.09
CA ALA A 38 -8.37 17.23 9.00
C ALA A 38 -9.00 15.96 8.41
N LEU A 39 -10.28 15.71 8.69
CA LEU A 39 -11.03 14.56 8.16
C LEU A 39 -11.00 14.50 6.61
N CYS A 40 -11.09 15.63 5.91
CA CYS A 40 -11.01 15.64 4.44
C CYS A 40 -9.65 15.12 3.94
N ARG A 41 -8.55 15.50 4.61
CA ARG A 41 -7.20 15.01 4.30
C ARG A 41 -7.02 13.55 4.68
N HIS A 42 -7.65 13.11 5.77
CA HIS A 42 -7.63 11.72 6.21
C HIS A 42 -8.31 10.79 5.19
N SER A 43 -9.47 11.19 4.66
CA SER A 43 -10.14 10.45 3.58
C SER A 43 -9.28 10.35 2.31
N LEU A 44 -8.62 11.45 1.93
CA LEU A 44 -7.68 11.46 0.80
C LEU A 44 -6.49 10.52 1.06
N PHE A 45 -5.92 10.54 2.27
CA PHE A 45 -4.85 9.64 2.69
C PHE A 45 -5.23 8.17 2.47
N GLN A 46 -6.42 7.75 2.90
CA GLN A 46 -6.86 6.36 2.74
C GLN A 46 -6.94 5.93 1.28
N LEU A 47 -7.48 6.78 0.41
CA LEU A 47 -7.58 6.49 -1.02
C LEU A 47 -6.20 6.42 -1.70
N LEU A 48 -5.26 7.28 -1.29
CA LEU A 48 -3.88 7.25 -1.79
C LEU A 48 -3.16 5.95 -1.36
N CYS A 49 -3.41 5.45 -0.14
CA CYS A 49 -2.91 4.14 0.27
C CYS A 49 -3.45 3.00 -0.61
N VAL A 50 -4.74 3.02 -0.95
CA VAL A 50 -5.33 2.01 -1.85
C VAL A 50 -4.73 2.08 -3.24
N ALA A 51 -4.43 3.29 -3.73
CA ALA A 51 -3.77 3.48 -5.02
C ALA A 51 -2.25 3.20 -5.02
N GLY A 52 -1.65 2.91 -3.85
CA GLY A 52 -0.20 2.71 -3.72
C GLY A 52 0.63 3.99 -3.83
N ASP A 53 0.02 5.17 -3.74
CA ASP A 53 0.73 6.46 -3.77
C ASP A 53 1.25 6.83 -2.38
N TRP A 54 2.27 6.09 -1.95
CA TRP A 54 2.82 6.11 -0.60
C TRP A 54 3.31 7.49 -0.15
N SER A 55 4.00 8.22 -1.03
CA SER A 55 4.57 9.53 -0.73
C SER A 55 3.47 10.55 -0.47
N ARG A 56 2.46 10.63 -1.35
CA ARG A 56 1.32 11.54 -1.16
C ARG A 56 0.47 11.14 0.04
N ALA A 57 0.25 9.83 0.25
CA ALA A 57 -0.49 9.33 1.40
C ALA A 57 0.13 9.79 2.73
N LEU A 58 1.43 9.54 2.93
CA LEU A 58 2.13 9.94 4.15
C LEU A 58 2.14 11.46 4.34
N HIS A 59 2.25 12.23 3.26
CA HIS A 59 2.18 13.68 3.34
C HIS A 59 0.83 14.15 3.90
N GLN A 60 -0.30 13.61 3.40
CA GLN A 60 -1.62 13.99 3.90
C GLN A 60 -1.80 13.62 5.37
N LEU A 61 -1.38 12.42 5.79
CA LEU A 61 -1.52 11.97 7.17
C LEU A 61 -0.65 12.79 8.14
N GLN A 62 0.54 13.23 7.72
CA GLN A 62 1.37 14.15 8.50
C GLN A 62 0.71 15.52 8.68
N LEU A 63 0.01 16.02 7.65
CA LEU A 63 -0.78 17.25 7.77
C LEU A 63 -1.95 17.06 8.73
N CYS A 64 -2.67 15.93 8.68
CA CYS A 64 -3.74 15.61 9.64
C CYS A 64 -3.23 15.67 11.08
N ALA A 65 -2.09 15.04 11.38
CA ALA A 65 -1.49 15.04 12.72
C ALA A 65 -1.03 16.41 13.21
N ARG A 66 -0.71 17.35 12.29
CA ARG A 66 -0.41 18.75 12.65
C ARG A 66 -1.68 19.56 12.94
N MET A 67 -2.81 19.17 12.36
CA MET A 67 -4.10 19.86 12.52
C MET A 67 -4.84 19.37 13.77
N GLU A 68 -4.88 18.06 14.00
CA GLU A 68 -5.57 17.45 15.12
C GLU A 68 -4.69 16.37 15.76
N ALA A 69 -4.48 16.46 17.07
CA ALA A 69 -3.52 15.61 17.79
C ALA A 69 -3.93 14.12 17.84
N ASN A 70 -5.23 13.82 17.68
CA ASN A 70 -5.78 12.45 17.60
C ASN A 70 -5.14 11.61 16.48
N TYR A 71 -4.73 12.22 15.36
CA TYR A 71 -4.06 11.51 14.26
C TYR A 71 -2.57 11.25 14.50
N THR A 72 -1.96 11.74 15.59
CA THR A 72 -0.51 11.61 15.82
C THR A 72 -0.06 10.16 15.93
N GLN A 73 -0.81 9.33 16.66
CA GLN A 73 -0.47 7.92 16.82
C GLN A 73 -0.64 7.16 15.51
N GLU A 74 -1.70 7.44 14.78
CA GLU A 74 -1.97 6.88 13.46
C GLU A 74 -0.84 7.25 12.47
N ALA A 75 -0.43 8.52 12.43
CA ALA A 75 0.65 9.01 11.58
C ALA A 75 2.01 8.36 11.87
N ARG A 76 2.26 7.94 13.11
CA ARG A 76 3.45 7.16 13.46
C ARG A 76 3.35 5.73 12.96
N LEU A 77 2.22 5.06 13.23
CA LEU A 77 1.99 3.68 12.82
C LEU A 77 2.07 3.50 11.30
N TYR A 78 1.32 4.32 10.55
CA TYR A 78 1.27 4.19 9.09
C TYR A 78 2.58 4.54 8.40
N ARG A 79 3.43 5.37 9.02
CA ARG A 79 4.79 5.61 8.50
C ARG A 79 5.60 4.33 8.46
N GLU A 80 5.53 3.52 9.50
CA GLU A 80 6.23 2.24 9.53
C GLU A 80 5.58 1.23 8.59
N LEU A 81 4.24 1.17 8.53
CA LEU A 81 3.54 0.29 7.59
C LEU A 81 3.90 0.60 6.12
N VAL A 82 3.93 1.87 5.74
CA VAL A 82 4.32 2.29 4.39
C VAL A 82 5.77 1.96 4.10
N ARG A 83 6.68 2.13 5.06
CA ARG A 83 8.08 1.68 4.90
C ARG A 83 8.18 0.18 4.69
N CYS A 84 7.42 -0.61 5.44
CA CYS A 84 7.34 -2.06 5.24
C CYS A 84 6.83 -2.40 3.84
N GLU A 85 5.85 -1.66 3.31
CA GLU A 85 5.35 -1.91 1.95
C GLU A 85 6.38 -1.56 0.87
N MET A 86 7.10 -0.45 1.03
CA MET A 86 8.22 -0.11 0.15
C MET A 86 9.31 -1.19 0.19
N PHE A 87 9.63 -1.72 1.38
CA PHE A 87 10.58 -2.83 1.52
C PHE A 87 10.06 -4.13 0.90
N ARG A 88 8.77 -4.45 1.06
CA ARG A 88 8.14 -5.60 0.39
C ARG A 88 8.27 -5.48 -1.12
N HIS A 89 8.07 -4.28 -1.67
CA HIS A 89 8.25 -4.05 -3.10
C HIS A 89 9.67 -4.41 -3.56
N THR A 90 10.71 -3.93 -2.86
CA THR A 90 12.11 -4.26 -3.21
C THR A 90 12.42 -5.76 -3.07
N VAL A 91 11.78 -6.44 -2.12
CA VAL A 91 11.89 -7.90 -2.00
C VAL A 91 11.29 -8.62 -3.21
N PHE A 92 10.10 -8.21 -3.64
CA PHE A 92 9.45 -8.80 -4.82
C PHE A 92 10.16 -8.48 -6.13
N GLN A 93 10.93 -7.40 -6.19
CA GLN A 93 11.83 -7.11 -7.31
C GLN A 93 13.14 -7.94 -7.24
N GLY A 94 13.33 -8.79 -6.24
CA GLY A 94 14.57 -9.56 -6.08
C GLY A 94 15.78 -8.75 -5.61
N GLU A 95 15.61 -7.46 -5.31
CA GLU A 95 16.69 -6.55 -4.92
C GLU A 95 17.12 -6.74 -3.45
N GLN A 96 16.17 -7.18 -2.61
CA GLN A 96 16.38 -7.38 -1.18
C GLN A 96 15.80 -8.72 -0.71
N ARG A 97 16.28 -9.22 0.42
CA ARG A 97 15.74 -10.43 1.07
C ARG A 97 14.93 -10.06 2.30
N PRO A 98 13.79 -10.72 2.57
CA PRO A 98 13.01 -10.47 3.77
C PRO A 98 13.74 -10.98 5.01
N GLY A 99 13.47 -10.36 6.16
CA GLY A 99 13.88 -10.90 7.46
C GLY A 99 12.94 -12.00 7.93
N PHE A 100 13.46 -12.93 8.73
CA PHE A 100 12.69 -14.01 9.35
C PHE A 100 12.73 -13.88 10.87
N LEU A 101 11.57 -14.04 11.53
CA LEU A 101 11.47 -14.07 12.99
C LEU A 101 11.80 -15.45 13.57
N LEU A 102 11.55 -16.50 12.78
CA LEU A 102 11.88 -17.90 13.07
C LEU A 102 12.96 -18.36 12.10
N PRO A 103 13.61 -19.52 12.32
CA PRO A 103 14.49 -20.11 11.32
C PRO A 103 13.80 -20.19 9.95
N GLN A 104 14.50 -19.76 8.91
CA GLN A 104 13.99 -19.74 7.54
C GLN A 104 13.63 -21.17 7.10
N PRO A 105 12.39 -21.44 6.65
CA PRO A 105 12.04 -22.73 6.05
C PRO A 105 12.85 -22.97 4.78
N VAL A 106 13.29 -24.21 4.56
CA VAL A 106 14.22 -24.57 3.47
C VAL A 106 13.68 -24.18 2.10
N TRP A 107 12.39 -24.41 1.86
CA TRP A 107 11.70 -24.08 0.60
C TRP A 107 11.71 -22.59 0.25
N VAL A 108 11.86 -21.69 1.23
CA VAL A 108 11.84 -20.24 1.00
C VAL A 108 13.07 -19.79 0.21
N GLU A 109 14.22 -20.46 0.37
CA GLU A 109 15.43 -20.08 -0.37
C GLU A 109 15.22 -20.19 -1.88
N SER A 110 14.55 -21.24 -2.33
CA SER A 110 14.21 -21.42 -3.74
C SER A 110 13.23 -20.36 -4.25
N LEU A 111 12.25 -19.92 -3.43
CA LEU A 111 11.38 -18.82 -3.82
C LEU A 111 12.11 -17.48 -3.90
N LEU A 112 13.07 -17.22 -3.00
CA LEU A 112 13.90 -16.02 -3.05
C LEU A 112 14.80 -16.03 -4.29
N ALA A 113 15.34 -17.19 -4.67
CA ALA A 113 16.08 -17.35 -5.92
C ALA A 113 15.19 -17.07 -7.14
N ALA A 114 13.94 -17.54 -7.14
CA ALA A 114 12.98 -17.24 -8.20
C ALA A 114 12.70 -15.74 -8.36
N LEU A 115 12.67 -14.97 -7.27
CA LEU A 115 12.49 -13.51 -7.31
C LEU A 115 13.72 -12.78 -7.87
N ALA A 116 14.92 -13.33 -7.67
CA ALA A 116 16.17 -12.76 -8.16
C ALA A 116 16.47 -13.10 -9.64
N CYS A 117 15.75 -14.05 -10.23
CA CYS A 117 15.84 -14.35 -11.65
C CYS A 117 15.10 -13.28 -12.47
N HIS A 118 15.87 -12.41 -13.15
CA HIS A 118 15.33 -11.46 -14.10
C HIS A 118 15.24 -12.11 -15.49
N ASP A 119 14.07 -12.00 -16.14
CA ASP A 119 13.83 -12.27 -17.56
C ASP A 119 13.87 -13.73 -18.07
N ASP A 120 14.26 -14.73 -17.26
CA ASP A 120 14.18 -16.15 -17.62
C ASP A 120 13.02 -16.86 -16.91
N THR A 121 11.88 -16.96 -17.60
CA THR A 121 10.69 -17.63 -17.05
C THR A 121 10.92 -19.12 -16.77
N GLY A 122 11.83 -19.79 -17.50
CA GLY A 122 12.15 -21.20 -17.30
C GLY A 122 12.89 -21.44 -16.00
N GLU A 123 13.90 -20.63 -15.69
CA GLU A 123 14.63 -20.71 -14.41
C GLU A 123 13.76 -20.30 -13.22
N VAL A 124 12.91 -19.28 -13.40
CA VAL A 124 11.93 -18.87 -12.38
C VAL A 124 11.01 -20.04 -12.00
N ASP A 125 10.47 -20.76 -12.99
CA ASP A 125 9.54 -21.86 -12.73
C ASP A 125 10.25 -23.09 -12.13
N LYS A 126 11.51 -23.37 -12.51
CA LYS A 126 12.32 -24.41 -11.86
C LYS A 126 12.48 -24.15 -10.36
N HIS A 127 12.84 -22.92 -10.00
CA HIS A 127 12.98 -22.53 -8.60
C HIS A 127 11.67 -22.62 -7.82
N ARG A 128 10.54 -22.21 -8.42
CA ARG A 128 9.21 -22.38 -7.82
C ARG A 128 8.84 -23.84 -7.62
N ASN A 129 9.09 -24.70 -8.60
CA ASN A 129 8.81 -26.14 -8.50
C ASN A 129 9.67 -26.79 -7.40
N THR A 130 10.95 -26.43 -7.32
CA THR A 130 11.86 -26.91 -6.26
C THR A 130 11.33 -26.53 -4.87
N ALA A 131 10.81 -25.30 -4.71
CA ALA A 131 10.20 -24.88 -3.46
C ALA A 131 8.95 -25.71 -3.11
N LEU A 132 8.10 -26.02 -4.09
CA LEU A 132 6.88 -26.82 -3.89
C LEU A 132 7.20 -28.26 -3.49
N GLU A 133 8.20 -28.87 -4.12
CA GLU A 133 8.67 -30.22 -3.77
C GLU A 133 9.18 -30.24 -2.33
N ALA A 134 10.01 -29.26 -1.93
CA ALA A 134 10.57 -29.16 -0.58
C ALA A 134 9.56 -28.84 0.54
N ILE A 135 8.31 -28.50 0.22
CA ILE A 135 7.21 -28.37 1.20
C ILE A 135 6.56 -29.73 1.48
N THR A 136 6.62 -30.65 0.53
CA THR A 136 5.89 -31.92 0.54
C THR A 136 6.67 -33.04 1.24
N ASP A 137 7.99 -32.87 1.40
CA ASP A 137 8.91 -33.72 2.16
C ASP A 137 8.95 -33.35 3.66
#